data_AF-A0A9X0D4D0-F1
#
_entry.id   AF-A0A9X0D4D0-F1
#
_cell.length_a   1.000
_cell.length_b   1.000
_cell.length_c   1.000
_cell.angle_alpha   90.00
_cell.angle_beta   90.00
_cell.angle_gamma   90.00
#
_symmetry.space_group_name_H-M   'P 1'
#
loop_
_entity.id
_entity.type
_entity.pdbx_description
1 polymer ?
#
loop_
_entity_poly.entity_id
_entity_poly.type
_entity_poly.pdbx_seq_one_letter_code
_entity_poly.pdbx_strand_id
1 'polypeptide(L)'
;MVGLALINAKILTGSFQWCVRQSAEVESLMTSVERVIEYSNLEQETQPHDGTVAVPESWPQYGIITFEGFYYTHHHTLPYVLRRLNFCIRAQEKVRWFLFHKEHFPQMKLQYQIFSSIVMTVNLYFFKVGIVGRTGAGKSSLMAALFRLAEPEGTIRIDAVPITDISLRDLRNNLSIIPQVNTLITKSL
;
A
#
# COMPACT_ATOMS: atom_id res chain seq x y z
N MET A 1 69.68 -25.29 22.92
CA MET A 1 68.59 -24.34 23.29
C MET A 1 68.07 -23.52 22.11
N VAL A 2 68.92 -23.03 21.19
CA VAL A 2 68.50 -22.18 20.05
C VAL A 2 67.49 -22.85 19.08
N GLY A 3 67.63 -24.15 18.79
CA GLY A 3 66.72 -24.85 17.87
C GLY A 3 65.27 -24.92 18.35
N LEU A 4 65.03 -25.03 19.67
CA LEU A 4 63.69 -25.03 20.24
C LEU A 4 63.02 -23.65 20.10
N ALA A 5 63.79 -22.56 20.26
CA ALA A 5 63.30 -21.20 20.06
C ALA A 5 62.89 -20.95 18.59
N LEU A 6 63.66 -21.46 17.63
CA LEU A 6 63.35 -21.35 16.20
C LEU A 6 62.12 -22.17 15.79
N ILE A 7 61.93 -23.36 16.36
CA ILE A 7 60.72 -24.17 16.13
C ILE A 7 59.50 -23.47 16.69
N ASN A 8 59.59 -22.93 17.91
CA ASN A 8 58.48 -22.19 18.52
C ASN A 8 58.13 -20.91 17.71
N ALA A 9 59.13 -20.20 17.20
CA ALA A 9 58.91 -19.05 16.32
C ALA A 9 58.20 -19.42 15.01
N LYS A 10 58.56 -20.56 14.39
CA LYS A 10 57.88 -21.05 13.18
C LYS A 10 56.42 -21.42 13.43
N ILE A 11 56.12 -22.07 14.56
CA ILE A 11 54.75 -22.42 14.94
C ILE A 11 53.93 -21.14 15.13
N LEU A 12 54.47 -20.14 15.82
CA LEU A 12 53.80 -18.87 16.06
C LEU A 12 53.51 -18.08 14.76
N THR A 13 54.47 -18.03 13.83
CA THR A 13 54.27 -17.41 12.52
C THR A 13 53.16 -18.12 11.71
N GLY A 14 53.12 -19.46 11.76
CA GLY A 14 52.05 -20.24 11.12
C GLY A 14 50.67 -19.95 11.72
N SER A 15 50.57 -19.87 13.05
CA SER A 15 49.34 -19.49 13.75
C SER A 15 48.89 -18.07 13.39
N PHE A 16 49.82 -17.14 13.25
CA PHE A 16 49.51 -15.75 12.86
C PHE A 16 48.97 -15.67 11.43
N GLN A 17 49.59 -16.39 10.47
CA GLN A 17 49.08 -16.45 9.09
C GLN A 17 47.67 -17.04 9.03
N TRP A 18 47.40 -18.08 9.82
CA TRP A 18 46.06 -18.66 9.91
C TRP A 18 45.05 -17.69 10.54
N CYS A 19 45.45 -16.96 11.59
CA CYS A 19 44.62 -15.94 12.23
C CYS A 19 44.20 -14.83 11.25
N VAL A 20 45.11 -14.35 10.41
CA VAL A 20 44.78 -13.32 9.40
C VAL A 20 43.74 -13.85 8.39
N ARG A 21 43.88 -15.10 7.93
CA ARG A 21 42.89 -15.72 7.01
C ARG A 21 41.52 -15.88 7.67
N GLN A 22 41.50 -16.36 8.91
CA GLN A 22 40.27 -16.51 9.69
C GLN A 22 39.60 -15.18 9.98
N SER A 23 40.37 -14.11 10.23
CA SER A 23 39.82 -12.76 10.40
C SER A 23 39.11 -12.27 9.14
N ALA A 24 39.68 -12.50 7.96
CA ALA A 24 39.06 -12.13 6.69
C ALA A 24 37.78 -12.95 6.39
N GLU A 25 37.75 -14.23 6.76
CA GLU A 25 36.54 -15.05 6.68
C GLU A 25 35.42 -14.52 7.58
N VAL A 26 35.74 -14.14 8.82
CA VAL A 26 34.76 -13.55 9.76
C VAL A 26 34.22 -12.24 9.23
N GLU A 27 35.06 -11.37 8.69
CA GLU A 27 34.63 -10.08 8.12
C GLU A 27 33.64 -10.29 6.96
N SER A 28 33.94 -11.24 6.07
CA SER A 28 33.03 -11.63 4.98
C SER A 28 31.68 -12.16 5.49
N LEU A 29 31.70 -12.92 6.60
CA LEU A 29 30.48 -13.39 7.23
C LEU A 29 29.69 -12.25 7.90
N MET A 30 30.36 -11.23 8.46
CA MET A 30 29.72 -10.10 9.14
C MET A 30 28.88 -9.23 8.19
N THR A 31 29.21 -9.15 6.89
CA THR A 31 28.36 -8.48 5.89
C THR A 31 26.94 -9.07 5.80
N SER A 32 26.78 -10.37 6.11
CA SER A 32 25.45 -10.99 6.17
C SER A 32 24.65 -10.53 7.39
N VAL A 33 25.32 -10.36 8.52
CA VAL A 33 24.73 -9.92 9.79
C VAL A 33 24.27 -8.47 9.68
N GLU A 34 25.08 -7.60 9.06
CA GLU A 34 24.73 -6.21 8.82
C GLU A 34 23.42 -6.07 8.03
N ARG A 35 23.21 -6.88 6.98
CA ARG A 35 21.96 -6.89 6.22
C ARG A 35 20.75 -7.31 7.06
N VAL A 36 20.92 -8.29 7.95
CA VAL A 36 19.83 -8.73 8.84
C VAL A 36 19.49 -7.62 9.87
N ILE A 37 20.50 -6.95 10.40
CA ILE A 37 20.32 -5.82 11.32
C ILE A 37 19.65 -4.65 10.60
N GLU A 38 20.02 -4.38 9.35
CA GLU A 38 19.38 -3.36 8.51
C GLU A 38 17.88 -3.62 8.36
N TYR A 39 17.47 -4.86 8.03
CA TYR A 39 16.06 -5.23 7.95
C TYR A 39 15.31 -5.09 9.29
N SER A 40 16.00 -5.30 10.42
CA SER A 40 15.41 -5.12 11.75
C SER A 40 15.12 -3.66 12.09
N ASN A 41 15.82 -2.71 11.46
CA ASN A 41 15.72 -1.29 11.75
C ASN A 41 14.89 -0.51 10.72
N LEU A 42 14.27 -1.20 9.76
CA LEU A 42 13.41 -0.54 8.77
C LEU A 42 12.19 0.11 9.43
N GLU A 43 11.78 1.24 8.88
CA GLU A 43 10.52 1.89 9.23
C GLU A 43 9.38 0.90 8.99
N GLN A 44 8.68 0.54 10.06
CA GLN A 44 7.51 -0.31 9.98
C GLN A 44 6.34 0.49 9.41
N GLU A 45 5.48 -0.17 8.62
CA GLU A 45 4.23 0.44 8.15
C GLU A 45 3.48 1.04 9.34
N THR A 46 3.12 2.32 9.26
CA THR A 46 2.47 3.06 10.34
C THR A 46 1.25 2.30 10.84
N GLN A 47 1.41 1.59 11.94
CA GLN A 47 0.29 1.04 12.69
C GLN A 47 -0.33 2.22 13.44
N PRO A 48 -1.66 2.30 13.57
CA PRO A 48 -2.27 3.36 14.34
C PRO A 48 -1.77 3.26 15.78
N HIS A 49 -0.96 4.23 16.18
CA HIS A 49 -0.50 4.39 17.55
C HIS A 49 -1.63 5.04 18.37
N ASP A 50 -2.13 4.33 19.39
CA ASP A 50 -2.95 4.77 20.53
C ASP A 50 -4.24 5.60 20.29
N GLY A 51 -4.58 5.96 19.06
CA GLY A 51 -5.76 6.76 18.68
C GLY A 51 -6.80 6.01 17.84
N THR A 52 -6.72 4.69 17.78
CA THR A 52 -7.57 3.87 16.91
C THR A 52 -9.03 3.97 17.35
N VAL A 53 -9.89 4.44 16.44
CA VAL A 53 -11.33 4.33 16.64
C VAL A 53 -11.70 2.86 16.49
N ALA A 54 -12.14 2.24 17.58
CA ALA A 54 -12.73 0.91 17.51
C ALA A 54 -14.02 1.00 16.68
N VAL A 55 -13.96 0.50 15.45
CA VAL A 55 -15.13 0.43 14.58
C VAL A 55 -16.07 -0.67 15.09
N PRO A 56 -17.40 -0.45 15.10
CA PRO A 56 -18.37 -1.49 15.45
C PRO A 56 -18.24 -2.72 14.52
N GLU A 57 -18.62 -3.91 14.99
CA GLU A 57 -18.64 -5.13 14.15
C GLU A 57 -19.53 -5.01 12.90
N SER A 58 -20.53 -4.13 12.95
CA SER A 58 -21.43 -3.84 11.82
C SER A 58 -20.85 -2.87 10.80
N TRP A 59 -19.63 -2.36 11.03
CA TRP A 59 -18.94 -1.49 10.09
C TRP A 59 -18.25 -2.33 9.00
N PRO A 60 -18.36 -1.96 7.71
CA PRO A 60 -19.14 -0.85 7.17
C PRO A 60 -20.63 -1.19 7.02
N GLN A 61 -21.51 -0.28 7.46
CA GLN A 61 -22.97 -0.47 7.44
C GLN A 61 -23.59 -0.05 6.11
N TYR A 62 -23.13 1.07 5.55
CA TYR A 62 -23.66 1.62 4.31
C TYR A 62 -22.66 1.55 3.16
N GLY A 63 -21.36 1.42 3.45
CA GLY A 63 -20.31 1.37 2.43
C GLY A 63 -20.16 2.67 1.64
N ILE A 64 -20.47 3.81 2.26
CA ILE A 64 -20.34 5.13 1.63
C ILE A 64 -18.89 5.55 1.68
N ILE A 65 -18.26 5.77 0.53
CA ILE A 65 -16.86 6.18 0.42
C ILE A 65 -16.80 7.64 -0.03
N THR A 66 -16.14 8.50 0.74
CA THR A 66 -16.04 9.94 0.44
C THR A 66 -14.58 10.36 0.38
N PHE A 67 -14.21 11.03 -0.71
CA PHE A 67 -12.90 11.64 -0.93
C PHE A 67 -13.05 13.16 -0.85
N GLU A 68 -12.28 13.80 0.02
CA GLU A 68 -12.28 15.25 0.22
C GLU A 68 -10.84 15.78 0.11
N GLY A 69 -10.59 16.61 -0.91
CA GLY A 69 -9.30 17.27 -1.11
C GLY A 69 -8.13 16.30 -1.28
N PHE A 70 -8.37 15.13 -1.87
CA PHE A 70 -7.46 14.00 -1.77
C PHE A 70 -6.28 14.06 -2.76
N TYR A 71 -5.07 13.85 -2.25
CA TYR A 71 -3.82 13.74 -3.00
C TYR A 71 -3.14 12.39 -2.71
N TYR A 72 -2.50 11.83 -3.72
CA TYR A 72 -1.81 10.55 -3.57
C TYR A 72 -0.48 10.53 -4.32
N THR A 73 0.53 10.04 -3.62
CA THR A 73 1.84 9.69 -4.15
C THR A 73 2.25 8.30 -3.63
N HIS A 74 3.02 7.57 -4.43
CA HIS A 74 3.56 6.27 -4.02
C HIS A 74 4.66 6.40 -2.96
N HIS A 75 5.33 7.54 -2.92
CA HIS A 75 6.39 7.85 -1.97
C HIS A 75 6.43 9.36 -1.76
N HIS A 76 6.74 9.80 -0.54
CA HIS A 76 6.71 11.23 -0.18
C HIS A 76 7.63 12.11 -1.05
N THR A 77 8.67 11.53 -1.67
CA THR A 77 9.58 12.24 -2.59
C THR A 77 9.12 12.28 -4.06
N LEU A 78 8.11 11.50 -4.43
CA LEU A 78 7.63 11.39 -5.82
C LEU A 78 6.48 12.35 -6.10
N PRO A 79 6.30 12.78 -7.36
CA PRO A 79 5.22 13.69 -7.72
C PRO A 79 3.85 13.04 -7.54
N TYR A 80 2.87 13.85 -7.13
CA TYR A 80 1.48 13.41 -6.96
C TYR A 80 0.91 12.84 -8.26
N VAL A 81 0.45 11.59 -8.17
CA VAL A 81 -0.24 10.85 -9.24
C VAL A 81 -1.71 11.23 -9.26
N LEU A 82 -2.36 11.27 -8.08
CA LEU A 82 -3.73 11.76 -7.95
C LEU A 82 -3.70 13.14 -7.30
N ARG A 83 -4.47 14.07 -7.86
CA ARG A 83 -4.47 15.47 -7.41
C ARG A 83 -5.89 15.95 -7.17
N ARG A 84 -6.14 16.42 -5.95
CA ARG A 84 -7.37 17.11 -5.55
C ARG A 84 -8.66 16.36 -5.91
N LEU A 85 -8.71 15.06 -5.61
CA LEU A 85 -9.90 14.25 -5.85
C LEU A 85 -11.00 14.60 -4.83
N ASN A 86 -12.21 14.85 -5.34
CA ASN A 86 -13.39 15.17 -4.55
C ASN A 86 -14.61 14.44 -5.12
N PHE A 87 -15.02 13.34 -4.50
CA PHE A 87 -16.22 12.61 -4.91
C PHE A 87 -16.76 11.74 -3.77
N CYS A 88 -18.04 11.39 -3.86
CA CYS A 88 -18.71 10.51 -2.91
C CYS A 88 -19.32 9.33 -3.69
N ILE A 89 -19.07 8.11 -3.22
CA ILE A 89 -19.69 6.87 -3.68
C ILE A 89 -20.67 6.45 -2.60
N ARG A 90 -21.96 6.34 -2.96
CA ARG A 90 -23.00 5.83 -2.06
C ARG A 90 -23.30 4.37 -2.38
N ALA A 91 -23.59 3.56 -1.37
CA ALA A 91 -24.07 2.18 -1.57
C ALA A 91 -25.57 2.04 -1.24
N GLN A 92 -26.12 0.88 -1.62
CA GLN A 92 -27.48 0.38 -1.34
C GLN A 92 -28.63 0.85 -2.26
N GLU A 93 -28.92 0.02 -3.28
CA GLU A 93 -30.24 -0.32 -3.85
C GLU A 93 -30.04 -1.28 -5.04
N LYS A 94 -31.01 -2.16 -5.27
CA LYS A 94 -30.94 -3.22 -6.28
C LYS A 94 -31.39 -2.66 -7.62
N VAL A 95 -30.52 -2.64 -8.65
CA VAL A 95 -30.99 -2.47 -10.04
C VAL A 95 -31.85 -3.68 -10.38
N ARG A 96 -33.17 -3.51 -10.33
CA ARG A 96 -34.11 -4.44 -10.94
C ARG A 96 -33.89 -4.32 -12.44
N TRP A 97 -33.40 -5.40 -13.06
CA TRP A 97 -33.14 -5.46 -14.49
C TRP A 97 -34.43 -5.18 -15.27
N PHE A 98 -34.67 -3.92 -15.61
CA PHE A 98 -35.62 -3.56 -16.66
C PHE A 98 -34.80 -3.37 -17.93
N LEU A 99 -34.90 -4.40 -18.77
CA LEU A 99 -34.62 -4.48 -20.20
C LEU A 99 -34.03 -3.20 -20.81
N PHE A 100 -32.77 -3.29 -21.24
CA PHE A 100 -32.16 -2.35 -22.17
C PHE A 100 -32.94 -2.40 -23.50
N HIS A 101 -33.91 -1.51 -23.66
CA HIS A 101 -34.31 -1.00 -24.97
C HIS A 101 -34.27 0.52 -24.91
N LYS A 102 -33.35 1.07 -25.71
CA LYS A 102 -33.17 2.48 -26.07
C LYS A 102 -34.24 3.45 -25.55
N GLU A 103 -34.03 4.04 -24.38
CA GLU A 103 -34.64 5.33 -24.04
C GLU A 103 -33.63 6.22 -23.32
N HIS A 104 -33.56 7.46 -23.79
CA HIS A 104 -32.79 8.57 -23.23
C HIS A 104 -33.28 8.86 -21.80
N PHE A 105 -32.37 8.95 -20.83
CA PHE A 105 -32.69 9.45 -19.48
C PHE A 105 -32.46 10.98 -19.42
N PRO A 106 -33.51 11.82 -19.36
CA PRO A 106 -33.40 13.28 -19.46
C PRO A 106 -32.97 13.98 -18.15
N GLN A 107 -32.65 13.23 -17.10
CA GLN A 107 -32.24 13.76 -15.77
C GLN A 107 -30.72 13.66 -15.51
N MET A 108 -29.93 13.08 -16.42
CA MET A 108 -28.48 13.07 -16.29
C MET A 108 -27.86 14.37 -16.80
N LYS A 109 -27.63 15.33 -15.90
CA LYS A 109 -26.70 16.44 -16.15
C LYS A 109 -25.26 15.93 -16.02
N LEU A 110 -24.69 15.53 -17.15
CA LEU A 110 -23.25 15.30 -17.28
C LEU A 110 -22.55 16.65 -17.50
N GLN A 111 -21.97 17.22 -16.44
CA GLN A 111 -21.02 18.32 -16.59
C GLN A 111 -19.61 17.74 -16.76
N TYR A 112 -19.11 17.79 -18.00
CA TYR A 112 -17.73 17.51 -18.33
C TYR A 112 -16.94 18.82 -18.33
N GLN A 113 -15.80 18.86 -17.63
CA GLN A 113 -14.81 19.92 -17.82
C GLN A 113 -13.47 19.26 -18.07
N ILE A 114 -12.87 19.53 -19.23
CA ILE A 114 -11.62 18.89 -19.67
C ILE A 114 -10.45 19.74 -19.16
N PHE A 115 -9.69 19.23 -18.20
CA PHE A 115 -8.32 19.69 -17.94
C PHE A 115 -7.39 18.49 -17.81
N SER A 116 -6.17 18.66 -18.30
CA SER A 116 -5.28 17.63 -18.84
C SER A 116 -4.67 16.62 -17.86
N SER A 117 -5.21 16.42 -16.67
CA SER A 117 -4.75 15.36 -15.76
C SER A 117 -5.85 15.12 -14.72
N ILE A 118 -6.54 13.98 -14.86
CA ILE A 118 -7.61 13.48 -13.98
C ILE A 118 -8.71 14.51 -13.71
N VAL A 119 -9.78 14.45 -14.50
CA VAL A 119 -11.08 15.00 -14.09
C VAL A 119 -12.03 13.83 -13.88
N MET A 120 -12.37 13.59 -12.61
CA MET A 120 -13.49 12.74 -12.22
C MET A 120 -14.29 13.50 -11.16
N THR A 121 -15.20 14.37 -11.61
CA THR A 121 -16.33 14.77 -10.76
C THR A 121 -17.53 14.05 -11.32
N VAL A 122 -17.83 12.94 -10.68
CA VAL A 122 -18.86 12.01 -11.10
C VAL A 122 -19.80 11.93 -9.91
N ASN A 123 -20.78 12.83 -9.88
CA ASN A 123 -21.87 12.80 -8.91
C ASN A 123 -22.82 11.68 -9.36
N LEU A 124 -22.49 10.44 -9.01
CA LEU A 124 -23.28 9.27 -9.40
C LEU A 124 -24.01 8.70 -8.18
N TYR A 125 -25.33 8.65 -8.32
CA TYR A 125 -26.23 7.92 -7.43
C TYR A 125 -26.37 6.46 -7.91
N PHE A 126 -25.27 5.75 -8.13
CA PHE A 126 -25.30 4.39 -8.71
C PHE A 126 -24.49 3.35 -7.92
N PHE A 127 -25.03 2.13 -7.88
CA PHE A 127 -24.59 0.97 -7.08
C PHE A 127 -23.31 0.28 -7.57
N LYS A 128 -22.95 0.49 -8.83
CA LYS A 128 -21.71 -0.01 -9.45
C LYS A 128 -21.01 1.19 -10.07
N VAL A 129 -19.85 1.52 -9.54
CA VAL A 129 -19.01 2.59 -10.08
C VAL A 129 -17.96 1.96 -10.98
N GLY A 130 -17.97 2.34 -12.25
CA GLY A 130 -16.90 1.99 -13.19
C GLY A 130 -15.88 3.12 -13.26
N ILE A 131 -14.62 2.82 -12.95
CA ILE A 131 -13.52 3.78 -13.12
C ILE A 131 -12.90 3.57 -14.50
N VAL A 132 -13.02 4.57 -15.38
CA VAL A 132 -12.46 4.56 -16.74
C VAL A 132 -11.38 5.62 -16.90
N GLY A 133 -10.37 5.33 -17.73
CA GLY A 133 -9.29 6.26 -18.02
C GLY A 133 -8.18 5.59 -18.82
N ARG A 134 -7.31 6.39 -19.46
CA ARG A 134 -6.16 5.87 -20.23
C ARG A 134 -5.19 5.07 -19.33
N THR A 135 -4.34 4.26 -19.94
CA THR A 135 -3.19 3.66 -19.23
C THR A 135 -2.35 4.77 -18.60
N GLY A 136 -1.92 4.60 -17.34
CA GLY A 136 -1.19 5.62 -16.59
C GLY A 136 -2.05 6.72 -15.94
N ALA A 137 -3.39 6.68 -16.08
CA ALA A 137 -4.28 7.69 -15.47
C ALA A 137 -4.46 7.56 -13.94
N GLY A 138 -3.74 6.66 -13.26
CA GLY A 138 -3.81 6.50 -11.80
C GLY A 138 -4.94 5.59 -11.26
N LYS A 139 -5.56 4.73 -12.10
CA LYS A 139 -6.62 3.80 -11.66
C LYS A 139 -6.16 2.85 -10.55
N SER A 140 -4.99 2.22 -10.74
CA SER A 140 -4.39 1.35 -9.72
C SER A 140 -3.92 2.15 -8.49
N SER A 141 -3.50 3.40 -8.69
CA SER A 141 -3.12 4.31 -7.61
C SER A 141 -4.32 4.69 -6.73
N LEU A 142 -5.52 4.82 -7.30
CA LEU A 142 -6.76 5.03 -6.55
C LEU A 142 -7.11 3.82 -5.68
N MET A 143 -6.90 2.60 -6.19
CA MET A 143 -7.07 1.38 -5.40
C MET A 143 -6.03 1.30 -4.28
N ALA A 144 -4.76 1.61 -4.58
CA ALA A 144 -3.69 1.63 -3.58
C ALA A 144 -3.94 2.65 -2.46
N ALA A 145 -4.51 3.82 -2.80
CA ALA A 145 -4.96 4.82 -1.85
C ALA A 145 -6.08 4.30 -0.93
N LEU A 146 -7.09 3.63 -1.50
CA LEU A 146 -8.23 3.11 -0.73
C LEU A 146 -7.83 2.03 0.27
N PHE A 147 -6.89 1.16 -0.11
CA PHE A 147 -6.31 0.13 0.76
C PHE A 147 -5.21 0.66 1.69
N ARG A 148 -4.97 1.98 1.65
CA ARG A 148 -3.94 2.67 2.43
C ARG A 148 -2.59 1.94 2.33
N LEU A 149 -2.17 1.62 1.10
CA LEU A 149 -0.85 1.01 0.81
C LEU A 149 0.30 2.02 0.88
N ALA A 150 -0.03 3.31 0.74
CA ALA A 150 0.83 4.43 1.06
C ALA A 150 -0.02 5.44 1.82
N GLU A 151 0.61 6.24 2.67
CA GLU A 151 -0.10 7.24 3.46
C GLU A 151 -0.71 8.31 2.55
N PRO A 152 -2.05 8.47 2.58
CA PRO A 152 -2.71 9.47 1.76
C PRO A 152 -2.55 10.87 2.34
N GLU A 153 -2.55 11.87 1.45
CA GLU A 153 -2.70 13.26 1.84
C GLU A 153 -4.15 13.72 1.61
N GLY A 154 -4.77 14.31 2.63
CA GLY A 154 -6.20 14.63 2.65
C GLY A 154 -7.03 13.55 3.34
N THR A 155 -8.34 13.54 3.11
CA THR A 155 -9.24 12.69 3.89
C THR A 155 -10.04 11.75 3.00
N ILE A 156 -9.92 10.45 3.29
CA ILE A 156 -10.85 9.42 2.81
C ILE A 156 -11.69 8.98 4.00
N ARG A 157 -13.01 8.95 3.82
CA ARG A 157 -13.96 8.49 4.85
C ARG A 157 -14.78 7.33 4.32
N ILE A 158 -14.98 6.33 5.16
CA ILE A 158 -15.92 5.22 4.92
C ILE A 158 -16.98 5.28 6.02
N ASP A 159 -18.25 5.41 5.63
CA ASP A 159 -19.38 5.62 6.54
C ASP A 159 -19.15 6.77 7.54
N ALA A 160 -18.63 7.89 7.02
CA ALA A 160 -18.25 9.12 7.74
C ALA A 160 -17.04 9.00 8.69
N VAL A 161 -16.48 7.80 8.90
CA VAL A 161 -15.26 7.59 9.69
C VAL A 161 -14.02 7.74 8.80
N PRO A 162 -13.03 8.59 9.15
CA PRO A 162 -11.77 8.67 8.42
C PRO A 162 -11.01 7.35 8.46
N ILE A 163 -10.51 6.88 7.31
CA ILE A 163 -9.73 5.63 7.24
C ILE A 163 -8.36 5.73 7.91
N THR A 164 -7.90 6.96 8.20
CA THR A 164 -6.67 7.24 8.94
C THR A 164 -6.78 6.79 10.40
N ASP A 165 -7.99 6.84 10.94
CA ASP A 165 -8.29 6.62 12.37
C ASP A 165 -8.64 5.15 12.64
N ILE A 166 -8.86 4.36 11.58
CA ILE A 166 -9.18 2.93 11.64
C ILE A 166 -7.90 2.11 11.53
N SER A 167 -7.86 0.95 12.19
CA SER A 167 -6.74 0.03 12.04
C SER A 167 -6.63 -0.50 10.61
N LEU A 168 -5.40 -0.62 10.09
CA LEU A 168 -5.17 -1.17 8.75
C LEU A 168 -5.73 -2.58 8.60
N ARG A 169 -5.70 -3.37 9.69
CA ARG A 169 -6.26 -4.72 9.71
C ARG A 169 -7.79 -4.69 9.54
N ASP A 170 -8.49 -3.87 10.32
CA ASP A 170 -9.95 -3.79 10.26
C ASP A 170 -10.42 -3.18 8.94
N LEU A 171 -9.70 -2.18 8.43
CA LEU A 171 -9.94 -1.60 7.11
C LEU A 171 -9.78 -2.65 6.00
N ARG A 172 -8.65 -3.38 5.97
CA ARG A 172 -8.34 -4.36 4.92
C ARG A 172 -9.18 -5.64 5.02
N ASN A 173 -9.66 -6.01 6.22
CA ASN A 173 -10.57 -7.14 6.40
C ASN A 173 -11.97 -6.89 5.84
N ASN A 174 -12.40 -5.62 5.83
CA ASN A 174 -13.73 -5.21 5.35
C ASN A 174 -13.75 -4.74 3.90
N LEU A 175 -12.59 -4.73 3.22
CA LEU A 175 -12.45 -4.37 1.81
C LEU A 175 -11.93 -5.56 1.01
N SER A 176 -12.57 -5.87 -0.10
CA SER A 176 -12.13 -6.91 -1.03
C SER A 176 -11.62 -6.30 -2.33
N ILE A 177 -10.48 -6.79 -2.80
CA ILE A 177 -9.89 -6.44 -4.10
C ILE A 177 -9.56 -7.72 -4.86
N ILE A 178 -9.82 -7.70 -6.17
CA ILE A 178 -9.33 -8.72 -7.08
C ILE A 178 -8.09 -8.13 -7.77
N PRO A 179 -6.88 -8.64 -7.49
CA PRO A 179 -5.68 -8.12 -8.12
C PRO A 179 -5.70 -8.40 -9.62
N GLN A 180 -5.08 -7.51 -10.41
CA GLN A 180 -4.98 -7.69 -11.87
C GLN A 180 -4.09 -8.88 -12.27
N VAL A 181 -3.15 -9.25 -11.40
CA VAL A 181 -2.31 -10.43 -11.54
C VAL A 181 -2.64 -11.37 -10.39
N ASN A 182 -3.13 -12.56 -10.71
CA ASN A 182 -3.41 -13.59 -9.72
C ASN A 182 -2.10 -14.28 -9.32
N THR A 183 -1.59 -13.96 -8.14
CA THR A 183 -0.45 -14.68 -7.55
C THR A 183 -0.99 -15.78 -6.64
N LEU A 184 -0.86 -17.04 -7.05
CA LEU A 184 -1.19 -18.20 -6.22
C LEU A 184 0.03 -18.62 -5.41
N ILE A 185 -0.12 -18.73 -4.09
CA ILE A 185 0.93 -19.23 -3.21
C ILE A 185 0.75 -20.74 -3.06
N THR A 186 1.82 -21.51 -3.22
CA THR A 186 1.79 -22.97 -3.08
C THR A 186 1.54 -23.35 -1.61
N LYS A 187 0.29 -23.64 -1.29
CA LYS A 187 -0.15 -24.32 -0.07
C LYS A 187 -1.39 -25.14 -0.43
N SER A 188 -1.60 -26.28 0.23
CA SER A 188 -2.80 -27.09 -0.01
C SER A 188 -4.05 -26.24 0.15
N LEU A 189 -5.01 -26.44 -0.78
CA LEU A 189 -6.39 -26.00 -0.64
C LEU A 189 -7.06 -26.70 0.54
#